data_AF-A0A644XAR3-F1
#
_entry.id   AF-A0A644XAR3-F1
#
_cell.length_a   1.000
_cell.length_b   1.000
_cell.length_c   1.000
_cell.angle_alpha   90.00
_cell.angle_beta   90.00
_cell.angle_gamma   90.00
#
_symmetry.space_group_name_H-M   'P 1'
#
loop_
_entity.id
_entity.type
_entity.pdbx_description
1 polymer ?
#
loop_
_entity_poly.entity_id
_entity_poly.type
_entity_poly.pdbx_seq_one_letter_code
_entity_poly.pdbx_strand_id
1 'polypeptide(L)' 'MYSETLISVSDLEGLQCRYYLIDGAGSYGISVLNIDTGEKLGIPEISVSRAETLDLLSLLCRGGVTTLTFFDVVEDWLCT' A
#
# COMPACT_ATOMS: atom_id res chain seq x y z
N MET A 1 0.63 18.68 -10.18
CA MET A 1 -0.36 17.67 -9.75
C MET A 1 0.25 16.32 -10.06
N TYR A 2 0.64 15.57 -9.04
CA TYR A 2 1.13 14.21 -9.23
C TYR A 2 -0.08 13.32 -9.58
N SER A 3 0.08 12.43 -10.56
CA SER A 3 -0.98 11.51 -10.97
C SER A 3 -0.69 10.12 -10.43
N GLU A 4 -1.66 9.49 -9.79
CA GLU A 4 -1.51 8.12 -9.29
C GLU A 4 -1.97 7.13 -10.38
N THR A 5 -1.07 6.26 -10.81
CA THR A 5 -1.40 5.16 -11.72
C THR A 5 -1.58 3.90 -10.89
N LEU A 6 -2.82 3.43 -10.77
CA LEU A 6 -3.12 2.17 -10.09
C LEU A 6 -2.54 1.00 -10.89
N ILE A 7 -1.66 0.21 -10.27
CA ILE A 7 -1.00 -0.92 -10.94
C ILE A 7 -1.64 -2.24 -10.51
N SER A 8 -1.98 -2.39 -9.23
CA SER A 8 -2.57 -3.63 -8.73
C SER A 8 -3.51 -3.36 -7.56
N VAL A 9 -4.51 -4.23 -7.43
CA VAL A 9 -5.43 -4.29 -6.29
C VAL A 9 -5.46 -5.74 -5.80
N SER A 10 -5.48 -5.90 -4.49
CA SER A 10 -5.61 -7.19 -3.82
C SER A 10 -6.69 -7.08 -2.76
N ASP A 11 -7.71 -7.92 -2.90
CA ASP A 11 -8.84 -8.00 -1.98
C ASP A 11 -8.51 -9.00 -0.86
N LEU A 12 -8.68 -8.54 0.37
CA LEU A 12 -8.62 -9.28 1.63
C LEU A 12 -10.00 -9.18 2.29
N GLU A 13 -10.33 -10.06 3.22
CA GLU A 13 -11.65 -10.05 3.88
C GLU A 13 -11.96 -8.66 4.50
N GLY A 14 -12.83 -7.89 3.83
CA GLY A 14 -13.21 -6.52 4.23
C GLY A 14 -12.24 -5.41 3.83
N LEU A 15 -11.13 -5.70 3.15
CA LEU A 15 -10.05 -4.75 2.86
C LEU A 15 -9.54 -4.84 1.42
N GLN A 16 -9.20 -3.70 0.84
CA GLN A 16 -8.57 -3.58 -0.47
C GLN A 16 -7.19 -2.97 -0.34
N CYS A 17 -6.15 -3.77 -0.55
CA CYS A 17 -4.79 -3.28 -0.72
C CYS A 17 -4.60 -2.82 -2.17
N ARG A 18 -4.12 -1.60 -2.37
CA ARG A 18 -3.95 -0.95 -3.67
C ARG A 18 -2.51 -0.50 -3.80
N TYR A 19 -1.88 -0.90 -4.88
CA TYR A 19 -0.52 -0.54 -5.24
C TYR A 19 -0.54 0.37 -6.47
N TYR A 20 0.17 1.49 -6.38
CA TYR A 20 0.15 2.53 -7.40
C TYR A 20 1.53 3.18 -7.60
N LEU A 21 1.76 3.70 -8.79
CA LEU A 21 2.91 4.54 -9.13
C LEU A 21 2.49 6.00 -9.07
N ILE A 22 3.33 6.83 -8.47
CA ILE A 22 3.17 8.28 -8.43
C ILE A 22 3.94 8.89 -9.60
N ASP A 23 3.18 9.23 -10.64
CA ASP A 23 3.69 9.88 -11.84
C ASP A 23 4.18 11.29 -11.48
N GLY A 24 5.45 11.57 -11.81
CA GLY A 24 6.18 12.78 -11.44
C GLY A 24 7.23 12.59 -10.34
N ALA A 25 7.00 11.68 -9.39
CA ALA A 25 8.01 11.30 -8.39
C ALA A 25 8.82 10.07 -8.82
N GLY A 26 8.25 9.22 -9.69
CA GLY A 26 8.86 7.92 -10.03
C GLY A 26 8.92 6.96 -8.84
N SER A 27 8.07 7.21 -7.83
CA SER A 27 8.01 6.46 -6.58
C SER A 27 6.69 5.73 -6.48
N TYR A 28 6.70 4.58 -5.82
CA TYR A 28 5.55 3.72 -5.66
C TYR A 28 4.94 3.90 -4.27
N GLY A 29 3.61 3.77 -4.20
CA GLY A 29 2.85 3.86 -2.97
C GLY A 29 1.93 2.66 -2.79
N ILE A 30 1.50 2.48 -1.54
CA ILE A 30 0.48 1.49 -1.17
C ILE A 30 -0.60 2.20 -0.37
N SER A 31 -1.85 1.85 -0.65
CA SER A 31 -3.00 2.27 0.15
C SER A 31 -3.87 1.07 0.48
N VAL A 32 -4.50 1.11 1.65
CA VAL A 32 -5.52 0.17 2.08
C VAL A 32 -6.85 0.89 2.15
N LEU A 33 -7.90 0.26 1.65
CA LEU A 33 -9.28 0.72 1.76
C LEU A 33 -10.06 -0.33 2.54
N ASN A 34 -10.61 0.04 3.69
CA ASN A 34 -11.61 -0.77 4.36
C ASN A 34 -12.93 -0.64 3.60
N ILE A 35 -13.44 -1.75 3.07
CA ILE A 35 -14.65 -1.77 2.24
C ILE A 35 -15.89 -1.57 3.12
N ASP A 36 -15.87 -2.08 4.35
CA ASP A 36 -17.00 -2.00 5.28
C ASP A 36 -17.19 -0.59 5.86
N THR A 37 -16.08 0.09 6.20
CA THR A 37 -16.13 1.44 6.80
C THR A 37 -15.92 2.56 5.79
N GLY A 38 -15.36 2.26 4.60
CA GLY A 38 -14.93 3.25 3.62
C GLY A 38 -13.64 3.99 3.98
N GLU A 39 -12.97 3.60 5.07
CA GLU A 39 -11.73 4.23 5.51
C GLU A 39 -10.56 3.89 4.57
N LYS A 40 -9.93 4.92 4.02
CA LYS A 40 -8.74 4.78 3.16
C LYS A 40 -7.52 5.34 3.88
N LEU A 41 -6.48 4.51 4.01
CA LEU A 41 -5.16 4.91 4.46
C LEU A 41 -4.14 4.58 3.38
N GLY A 42 -3.07 5.34 3.30
CA GLY A 42 -2.03 5.05 2.33
C GLY A 42 -0.77 5.85 2.61
N ILE A 43 0.35 5.27 2.19
CA ILE A 43 1.65 5.90 2.26
C ILE A 43 2.07 6.16 0.83
N PRO A 44 2.06 7.44 0.39
CA PRO A 44 2.66 7.80 -0.88
C PRO A 44 4.19 7.67 -0.77
N GLU A 45 4.83 7.43 -1.90
CA GLU A 45 6.30 7.50 -2.04
C GLU A 45 7.10 6.57 -1.11
N ILE A 46 6.67 5.31 -0.95
CA ILE A 46 7.35 4.30 -0.11
C ILE A 46 8.76 3.98 -0.64
N SER A 47 8.87 3.68 -1.94
CA SER A 47 10.15 3.39 -2.58
C SER A 47 10.09 3.66 -4.08
N VAL A 48 11.23 4.03 -4.66
CA VAL A 48 11.42 4.11 -6.12
C VAL A 48 11.55 2.73 -6.78
N SER A 49 11.75 1.68 -5.98
CA SER A 49 11.85 0.31 -6.47
C SER A 49 10.50 -0.39 -6.49
N ARG A 50 10.06 -0.75 -7.69
CA ARG A 50 8.84 -1.56 -7.90
C ARG A 50 8.88 -2.87 -7.13
N ALA A 51 10.03 -3.54 -7.12
CA ALA A 51 10.17 -4.86 -6.52
C ALA A 51 9.98 -4.81 -5.00
N GLU A 52 10.56 -3.81 -4.33
CA GLU A 52 10.43 -3.63 -2.89
C GLU A 52 8.98 -3.33 -2.48
N THR A 53 8.30 -2.44 -3.21
CA THR A 53 6.90 -2.11 -2.91
C THR A 53 5.96 -3.30 -3.18
N LEU A 54 6.25 -4.14 -4.18
CA LEU A 54 5.47 -5.36 -4.42
C LEU A 54 5.69 -6.42 -3.33
N ASP A 55 6.90 -6.51 -2.78
CA ASP A 55 7.20 -7.41 -1.66
C ASP A 55 6.42 -6.98 -0.41
N LEU A 56 6.44 -5.68 -0.09
CA LEU A 56 5.63 -5.10 0.98
C LEU A 56 4.13 -5.34 0.77
N LEU A 57 3.60 -5.15 -0.45
CA LEU A 57 2.20 -5.46 -0.75
C LEU A 57 1.88 -6.94 -0.46
N SER A 58 2.78 -7.84 -0.84
CA SER A 58 2.63 -9.27 -0.61
C SER A 58 2.64 -9.62 0.87
N LEU A 59 3.48 -8.94 1.67
CA LEU A 59 3.54 -9.06 3.12
C LEU A 59 2.24 -8.59 3.77
N LEU A 60 1.72 -7.42 3.37
CA LEU A 60 0.44 -6.88 3.86
C LEU A 60 -0.73 -7.83 3.55
N CYS A 61 -0.74 -8.42 2.35
CA CYS A 61 -1.78 -9.38 1.97
C CYS A 61 -1.68 -10.71 2.73
N ARG A 62 -0.47 -11.18 3.05
CA ARG A 62 -0.28 -12.44 3.79
C ARG A 62 -0.51 -12.28 5.29
N GLY A 63 -0.15 -11.13 5.85
CA GLY A 63 -0.25 -10.86 7.29
C GLY A 63 -1.67 -10.55 7.78
N GLY A 64 -2.63 -10.35 6.88
CA GLY A 64 -3.98 -9.91 7.24
C GLY A 64 -3.97 -8.51 7.84
N VAL A 65 -3.31 -7.57 7.16
CA VAL A 65 -3.20 -6.19 7.66
C VAL A 65 -4.58 -5.55 7.74
N THR A 66 -4.81 -4.73 8.77
CA THR A 66 -6.00 -3.87 8.90
C THR A 66 -5.63 -2.40 8.71
N THR A 67 -6.60 -1.50 8.58
CA THR A 67 -6.30 -0.05 8.54
C THR A 67 -5.58 0.42 9.80
N LEU A 68 -5.87 -0.18 10.97
CA LEU A 68 -5.21 0.15 12.23
C LEU A 68 -3.74 -0.28 12.26
N THR A 69 -3.43 -1.47 11.74
CA THR A 69 -2.07 -2.04 11.76
C THR A 69 -1.25 -1.70 10.52
N PHE A 70 -1.83 -1.01 9.54
CA PHE A 70 -1.19 -0.72 8.26
C PHE A 70 0.08 0.12 8.43
N PHE A 71 0.01 1.19 9.22
CA PHE A 71 1.19 2.04 9.47
C PHE A 71 2.26 1.27 10.23
N ASP A 72 1.90 0.53 11.28
CA ASP A 72 2.86 -0.25 12.08
C ASP A 72 3.64 -1.24 11.22
N VAL A 73 2.96 -1.97 10.32
CA VAL A 73 3.60 -2.96 9.45
C VAL A 73 4.52 -2.30 8.41
N VAL A 74 4.10 -1.16 7.84
CA VAL A 74 4.95 -0.44 6.88
C VAL A 74 6.15 0.21 7.56
N GLU A 75 5.98 0.78 8.76
CA GLU A 75 7.09 1.36 9.53
C GLU A 75 8.10 0.29 9.96
N ASP A 76 7.65 -0.87 10.41
CA ASP A 76 8.52 -2.00 10.75
C ASP A 76 9.34 -2.48 9.53
N TRP A 77 8.69 -2.55 8.37
CA TRP A 77 9.37 -2.89 7.11
C TRP A 77 10.41 -1.83 6.69
N LEU A 78 10.11 -0.53 6.86
CA LEU A 78 11.04 0.56 6.55
C LEU A 78 12.25 0.59 7.49
N CYS A 79 12.15 0.01 8.69
CA CYS A 79 13.26 -0.11 9.63
C CYS A 79 14.14 -1.36 9.42
N THR A 80 13.79 -2.24 8.47
CA THR A 80 14.54 -3.47 8.14
C THR A 80 15.63 -3.19 7.10
#